data_AF-A0AAV0TRY5-F1
#
_entry.id   AF-A0AAV0TRY5-F1
#
_cell.length_a   1.000
_cell.length_b   1.000
_cell.length_c   1.000
_cell.angle_alpha   90.00
_cell.angle_beta   90.00
_cell.angle_gamma   90.00
#
_symmetry.space_group_name_H-M   'P 1'
#
loop_
_entity.id
_entity.type
_entity.pdbx_description
1 polymer ?
#
loop_
_entity_poly.entity_id
_entity_poly.type
_entity_poly.pdbx_seq_one_letter_code
_entity_poly.pdbx_strand_id
1 'polypeptide(L)'
;MDGLTSGQVLMGFRRLLLLAGDLQIDIPTAKNMLAIFCARAVVDEILPPSFLEDPFTTRYAPEIAAEAIKKLSINHATARMEKAWGPGDGRPVEELKVAIDQLTKEYLLSHDLEEAARCVRELNVPHFHHEVVKRGITNSLEEGGGANSAAMASLLAYLVSHELVSTGQLIKGFERFKFVLYDVALDIPNAAVLFQDIVVRGISDGILPKDFDASAVKKD
;
A
#
# COMPACT_ATOMS: atom_id res chain seq x y z
N MET A 1 1.57 -24.84 24.33
CA MET A 1 2.28 -24.52 23.08
C MET A 1 3.57 -23.86 23.50
N ASP A 2 4.70 -24.55 23.33
CA ASP A 2 6.00 -23.96 23.61
C ASP A 2 6.31 -22.98 22.46
N GLY A 3 6.36 -21.68 22.79
CA GLY A 3 6.62 -20.62 21.83
C GLY A 3 8.08 -20.61 21.32
N LEU A 4 8.42 -19.63 20.48
CA LEU A 4 9.79 -19.43 20.03
C LEU A 4 10.70 -18.97 21.19
N THR A 5 11.87 -19.57 21.31
CA THR A 5 12.91 -19.11 22.24
C THR A 5 13.64 -17.88 21.71
N SER A 6 14.19 -17.04 22.60
CA SER A 6 14.99 -15.88 22.21
C SER A 6 16.16 -16.23 21.29
N GLY A 7 16.78 -17.40 21.51
CA GLY A 7 17.86 -17.91 20.63
C GLY A 7 17.38 -18.23 19.22
N GLN A 8 16.20 -18.85 19.08
CA GLN A 8 15.60 -19.12 17.76
C GLN A 8 15.23 -17.82 17.03
N VAL A 9 14.66 -16.84 17.75
CA VAL A 9 14.35 -15.54 17.17
C VAL A 9 15.62 -14.85 16.68
N LEU A 10 16.67 -14.79 17.51
CA LEU A 10 17.95 -14.19 17.16
C LEU A 10 18.59 -14.84 15.93
N MET A 11 18.56 -16.17 15.83
CA MET A 11 19.03 -16.89 14.63
C MET A 11 18.21 -16.55 13.39
N GLY A 12 16.89 -16.41 13.52
CA GLY A 12 16.00 -15.97 12.44
C GLY A 12 16.38 -14.60 11.90
N PHE A 13 16.61 -13.61 12.79
CA PHE A 13 17.08 -12.28 12.39
C PHE A 13 18.44 -12.34 11.69
N ARG A 14 19.41 -13.08 12.24
CA ARG A 14 20.72 -13.25 11.59
C ARG A 14 20.59 -13.87 10.19
N ARG A 15 19.69 -14.84 10.02
CA ARG A 15 19.44 -15.46 8.71
C ARG A 15 18.85 -14.45 7.72
N LEU A 16 17.90 -13.61 8.14
CA LEU A 16 17.34 -12.54 7.32
C LEU A 16 18.41 -11.54 6.89
N LEU A 17 19.29 -11.13 7.81
CA LEU A 17 20.38 -10.20 7.50
C LEU A 17 21.38 -10.77 6.48
N LEU A 18 21.69 -12.08 6.55
CA LEU A 18 22.53 -12.74 5.53
C LEU A 18 21.89 -12.75 4.14
N LEU A 19 20.56 -12.88 4.08
CA LEU A 19 19.80 -12.92 2.83
C LEU A 19 19.44 -11.52 2.31
N ALA A 20 19.83 -10.45 3.00
CA ALA A 20 19.40 -9.09 2.66
C ALA A 20 19.82 -8.65 1.25
N GLY A 21 21.00 -9.11 0.79
CA GLY A 21 21.47 -8.85 -0.58
C GLY A 21 20.60 -9.55 -1.63
N ASP A 22 20.29 -10.82 -1.42
CA ASP A 22 19.45 -11.60 -2.33
C ASP A 22 18.02 -11.05 -2.36
N LEU A 23 17.45 -10.73 -1.19
CA LEU A 23 16.14 -10.10 -1.08
C LEU A 23 16.07 -8.76 -1.80
N GLN A 24 17.18 -8.03 -1.89
CA GLN A 24 17.23 -6.74 -2.58
C GLN A 24 17.08 -6.88 -4.10
N ILE A 25 17.43 -8.03 -4.67
CA ILE A 25 17.27 -8.30 -6.11
C ILE A 25 15.79 -8.22 -6.49
N ASP A 26 14.93 -8.83 -5.67
CA ASP A 26 13.48 -8.86 -5.92
C ASP A 26 12.76 -7.64 -5.33
N ILE A 27 13.26 -7.12 -4.20
CA ILE A 27 12.64 -6.02 -3.45
C ILE A 27 13.70 -4.93 -3.23
N PRO A 28 13.77 -3.89 -4.09
CA PRO A 28 14.83 -2.88 -4.03
C PRO A 28 14.99 -2.20 -2.65
N THR A 29 13.90 -2.12 -1.88
CA THR A 29 13.84 -1.50 -0.55
C THR A 29 14.08 -2.48 0.61
N ALA A 30 14.40 -3.75 0.34
CA ALA A 30 14.53 -4.82 1.35
C ALA A 30 15.45 -4.44 2.52
N LYS A 31 16.62 -3.89 2.26
CA LYS A 31 17.58 -3.48 3.30
C LYS A 31 16.99 -2.42 4.25
N ASN A 32 16.27 -1.43 3.71
CA ASN A 32 15.61 -0.42 4.54
C ASN A 32 14.46 -1.03 5.35
N MET A 33 13.68 -1.95 4.76
CA MET A 33 12.63 -2.69 5.47
C MET A 33 13.22 -3.51 6.63
N LEU A 34 14.34 -4.19 6.40
CA LEU A 34 15.05 -4.95 7.44
C LEU A 34 15.61 -4.04 8.54
N ALA A 35 16.06 -2.83 8.21
CA ALA A 35 16.52 -1.86 9.21
C ALA A 35 15.37 -1.43 10.13
N ILE A 36 14.20 -1.17 9.54
CA ILE A 36 12.96 -0.91 10.31
C ILE A 36 12.57 -2.12 11.14
N PHE A 37 12.68 -3.33 10.57
CA PHE A 37 12.35 -4.58 11.25
C PHE A 37 13.21 -4.80 12.50
N CYS A 38 14.53 -4.62 12.37
CA CYS A 38 15.45 -4.72 13.49
C CYS A 38 15.21 -3.61 14.53
N ALA A 39 15.02 -2.37 14.10
CA ALA A 39 14.73 -1.27 15.02
C ALA A 39 13.43 -1.50 15.81
N ARG A 40 12.37 -1.99 15.15
CA ARG A 40 11.11 -2.32 15.82
C ARG A 40 11.27 -3.49 16.78
N ALA A 41 12.01 -4.53 16.40
CA ALA A 41 12.29 -5.67 17.28
C ALA A 41 13.07 -5.28 18.54
N VAL A 42 13.93 -4.26 18.46
CA VAL A 42 14.59 -3.68 19.65
C VAL A 42 13.59 -2.92 20.52
N VAL A 43 12.69 -2.13 19.92
CA VAL A 43 11.62 -1.42 20.64
C VAL A 43 10.63 -2.38 21.31
N ASP A 44 10.31 -3.49 20.66
CA ASP A 44 9.43 -4.55 21.17
C ASP A 44 10.12 -5.51 22.15
N GLU A 45 11.38 -5.24 22.52
CA GLU A 45 12.20 -6.08 23.41
C GLU A 45 12.38 -7.54 22.92
N ILE A 46 12.17 -7.77 21.63
CA ILE A 46 12.41 -9.06 20.95
C ILE A 46 13.91 -9.27 20.73
N LEU A 47 14.64 -8.19 20.45
CA LEU A 47 16.09 -8.18 20.31
C LEU A 47 16.72 -7.20 21.33
N PRO A 48 17.88 -7.54 21.92
CA PRO A 48 18.63 -6.56 22.71
C PRO A 48 19.23 -5.48 21.78
N PRO A 49 19.38 -4.22 22.23
CA PRO A 49 20.02 -3.17 21.44
C PRO A 49 21.43 -3.56 20.95
N SER A 50 22.18 -4.32 21.75
CA SER A 50 23.53 -4.81 21.41
C SER A 50 23.56 -5.73 20.19
N PHE A 51 22.43 -6.30 19.78
CA PHE A 51 22.33 -7.08 18.54
C PHE A 51 22.78 -6.28 17.31
N LEU A 52 22.46 -4.97 17.27
CA LEU A 52 22.81 -4.09 16.15
C LEU A 52 24.30 -3.77 16.10
N GLU A 53 25.00 -3.89 17.22
CA GLU A 53 26.42 -3.56 17.37
C GLU A 53 27.30 -4.82 17.41
N ASP A 54 26.70 -6.02 17.43
CA ASP A 54 27.46 -7.25 17.57
C ASP A 54 28.38 -7.51 16.34
N PRO A 55 29.48 -8.27 16.50
CA PRO A 55 30.43 -8.52 15.41
C PRO A 55 29.85 -9.24 14.21
N PHE A 56 28.74 -9.97 14.36
CA PHE A 56 28.08 -10.65 13.25
C PHE A 56 27.29 -9.64 12.42
N THR A 57 26.42 -8.87 13.07
CA THR A 57 25.53 -7.90 12.42
C THR A 57 26.33 -6.80 11.74
N THR A 58 27.35 -6.26 12.42
CA THR A 58 28.23 -5.23 11.85
C THR A 58 29.09 -5.75 10.69
N ARG A 59 29.40 -7.05 10.65
CA ARG A 59 30.14 -7.66 9.54
C ARG A 59 29.26 -7.96 8.32
N TYR A 60 28.07 -8.51 8.52
CA TYR A 60 27.25 -9.04 7.43
C TYR A 60 26.15 -8.08 6.97
N ALA A 61 25.74 -7.12 7.81
CA ALA A 61 24.69 -6.16 7.49
C ALA A 61 24.98 -4.74 8.05
N PRO A 62 26.18 -4.16 7.82
CA PRO A 62 26.57 -2.87 8.40
C PRO A 62 25.62 -1.73 8.04
N GLU A 63 25.14 -1.68 6.80
CA GLU A 63 24.21 -0.64 6.33
C GLU A 63 22.85 -0.70 7.05
N ILE A 64 22.35 -1.92 7.26
CA ILE A 64 21.08 -2.17 7.95
C ILE A 64 21.20 -1.80 9.42
N ALA A 65 22.29 -2.21 10.06
CA ALA A 65 22.59 -1.90 11.44
C ALA A 65 22.69 -0.39 11.68
N ALA A 66 23.46 0.32 10.86
CA ALA A 66 23.64 1.76 10.95
C ALA A 66 22.30 2.51 10.78
N GLU A 67 21.48 2.11 9.81
CA GLU A 67 20.17 2.74 9.60
C GLU A 67 19.18 2.42 10.74
N ALA A 68 19.20 1.21 11.30
CA ALA A 68 18.39 0.86 12.47
C ALA A 68 18.78 1.68 13.70
N ILE A 69 20.08 1.80 14.00
CA ILE A 69 20.62 2.62 15.09
C ILE A 69 20.22 4.09 14.92
N LYS A 70 20.37 4.62 13.69
CA LYS A 70 19.95 5.98 13.36
C LYS A 70 18.47 6.20 13.64
N LYS A 71 17.59 5.27 13.25
CA LYS A 71 16.14 5.36 13.53
C LYS A 71 15.82 5.34 15.03
N LEU A 72 16.56 4.54 15.81
CA LEU A 72 16.42 4.45 17.26
C LEU A 72 16.97 5.68 18.01
N SER A 73 17.91 6.40 17.41
CA SER A 73 18.55 7.57 18.02
C SER A 73 17.75 8.88 17.85
N ILE A 74 16.66 8.86 17.08
CA ILE A 74 15.80 10.05 16.87
C ILE A 74 14.89 10.24 18.10
N ASN A 75 14.60 11.49 18.46
CA ASN A 75 13.63 11.81 19.51
C ASN A 75 12.29 11.08 19.29
N HIS A 76 11.71 10.56 20.36
CA HIS A 76 10.47 9.77 20.33
C HIS A 76 10.54 8.52 19.42
N ALA A 77 11.71 7.90 19.29
CA ALA A 77 11.93 6.72 18.46
C ALA A 77 10.88 5.61 18.69
N THR A 78 10.53 5.29 19.93
CA THR A 78 9.52 4.27 20.27
C THR A 78 8.18 4.53 19.57
N ALA A 79 7.61 5.72 19.76
CA ALA A 79 6.33 6.11 19.16
C ALA A 79 6.40 6.18 17.62
N ARG A 80 7.55 6.58 17.07
CA ARG A 80 7.77 6.56 15.62
C ARG A 80 7.90 5.14 15.07
N MET A 81 8.48 4.22 15.84
CA MET A 81 8.62 2.81 15.45
C MET A 81 7.28 2.08 15.48
N GLU A 82 6.32 2.49 16.30
CA GLU A 82 4.93 1.99 16.24
C GLU A 82 4.28 2.27 14.87
N LYS A 83 4.64 3.39 14.25
CA LYS A 83 4.15 3.82 12.93
C LYS A 83 5.11 3.48 11.78
N ALA A 84 6.17 2.72 12.04
CA ALA A 84 7.19 2.46 11.02
C ALA A 84 6.75 1.47 9.94
N TRP A 85 5.64 0.75 10.18
CA TRP A 85 4.97 -0.07 9.19
C TRP A 85 3.86 0.74 8.53
N GLY A 86 4.10 1.11 7.29
CA GLY A 86 3.25 2.02 6.56
C GLY A 86 3.80 2.24 5.16
N PRO A 87 3.18 3.13 4.39
CA PRO A 87 3.38 3.22 2.95
C PRO A 87 4.72 3.88 2.55
N GLY A 88 5.59 4.18 3.52
CA GLY A 88 6.99 4.57 3.31
C GLY A 88 7.37 5.94 3.88
N ASP A 89 6.40 6.74 4.31
CA ASP A 89 6.57 8.12 4.79
C ASP A 89 6.36 8.31 6.31
N GLY A 90 5.98 7.23 7.02
CA GLY A 90 5.74 7.24 8.47
C GLY A 90 4.30 7.58 8.89
N ARG A 91 3.36 7.78 7.95
CA ARG A 91 1.93 7.89 8.26
C ARG A 91 1.32 6.50 8.51
N PRO A 92 0.43 6.35 9.51
CA PRO A 92 -0.43 5.19 9.64
C PRO A 92 -1.25 4.96 8.37
N VAL A 93 -1.47 3.69 8.02
CA VAL A 93 -2.29 3.30 6.87
C VAL A 93 -3.69 3.92 6.91
N GLU A 94 -4.27 4.11 8.10
CA GLU A 94 -5.57 4.76 8.25
C GLU A 94 -5.55 6.24 7.90
N GLU A 95 -4.49 6.98 8.24
CA GLU A 95 -4.35 8.39 7.83
C GLU A 95 -4.23 8.49 6.31
N LEU A 96 -3.52 7.57 5.67
CA LEU A 96 -3.42 7.52 4.20
C LEU A 96 -4.77 7.19 3.55
N LYS A 97 -5.51 6.23 4.11
CA LYS A 97 -6.85 5.89 3.63
C LYS A 97 -7.81 7.08 3.71
N VAL A 98 -7.75 7.88 4.78
CA VAL A 98 -8.52 9.11 4.92
C VAL A 98 -8.12 10.14 3.86
N ALA A 99 -6.81 10.34 3.63
CA ALA A 99 -6.35 11.24 2.57
C ALA A 99 -6.82 10.80 1.18
N ILE A 100 -6.77 9.50 0.90
CA ILE A 100 -7.29 8.90 -0.35
C ILE A 100 -8.80 9.09 -0.47
N ASP A 101 -9.53 8.93 0.63
CA ASP A 101 -10.97 9.16 0.64
C ASP A 101 -11.30 10.61 0.28
N GLN A 102 -10.63 11.56 0.94
CA GLN A 102 -10.83 12.97 0.70
C GLN A 102 -10.50 13.37 -0.74
N LEU A 103 -9.35 12.94 -1.28
CA LEU A 103 -8.93 13.33 -2.63
C LEU A 103 -9.87 12.77 -3.72
N THR A 104 -10.38 11.54 -3.52
CA THR A 104 -11.28 10.92 -4.50
C THR A 104 -12.65 11.57 -4.47
N LYS A 105 -13.17 11.91 -3.28
CA LYS A 105 -14.44 12.64 -3.12
C LYS A 105 -14.34 14.07 -3.67
N GLU A 106 -13.25 14.77 -3.37
CA GLU A 106 -13.00 16.11 -3.90
C GLU A 106 -12.97 16.11 -5.43
N TYR A 107 -12.29 15.13 -6.04
CA TYR A 107 -12.33 14.95 -7.50
C TYR A 107 -13.74 14.71 -8.03
N LEU A 108 -14.55 13.88 -7.36
CA LEU A 108 -15.92 13.60 -7.80
C LEU A 108 -16.82 14.84 -7.76
N LEU A 109 -16.49 15.84 -6.92
CA LEU A 109 -17.19 17.12 -6.85
C LEU A 109 -16.63 18.16 -7.82
N SER A 110 -15.30 18.24 -7.99
CA SER A 110 -14.63 19.28 -8.77
C SER A 110 -14.42 18.91 -10.25
N HIS A 111 -14.31 17.62 -10.54
CA HIS A 111 -13.84 17.06 -11.81
C HIS A 111 -12.45 17.54 -12.25
N ASP A 112 -11.65 18.07 -11.33
CA ASP A 112 -10.29 18.55 -11.61
C ASP A 112 -9.28 17.38 -11.62
N LEU A 113 -8.94 16.92 -12.82
CA LEU A 113 -7.99 15.82 -13.04
C LEU A 113 -6.56 16.19 -12.64
N GLU A 114 -6.15 17.44 -12.86
CA GLU A 114 -4.79 17.89 -12.56
C GLU A 114 -4.57 17.97 -11.05
N GLU A 115 -5.56 18.49 -10.33
CA GLU A 115 -5.56 18.53 -8.87
C GLU A 115 -5.52 17.12 -8.27
N ALA A 116 -6.41 16.23 -8.72
CA ALA A 116 -6.44 14.85 -8.24
C ALA A 116 -5.11 14.13 -8.49
N ALA A 117 -4.51 14.32 -9.67
CA ALA A 117 -3.21 13.78 -10.01
C ALA A 117 -2.07 14.36 -9.16
N ARG A 118 -2.14 15.65 -8.81
CA ARG A 118 -1.21 16.28 -7.87
C ARG A 118 -1.33 15.64 -6.49
N CYS A 119 -2.54 15.53 -5.95
CA CYS A 119 -2.81 14.88 -4.66
C CYS A 119 -2.28 13.45 -4.62
N VAL A 120 -2.54 12.63 -5.65
CA VAL A 120 -2.02 11.25 -5.74
C VAL A 120 -0.49 11.23 -5.72
N ARG A 121 0.18 12.15 -6.44
CA ARG A 121 1.65 12.25 -6.45
C ARG A 121 2.19 12.64 -5.07
N GLU A 122 1.54 13.58 -4.40
CA GLU A 122 1.89 14.05 -3.05
C GLU A 122 1.71 12.98 -1.97
N LEU A 123 0.86 11.98 -2.21
CA LEU A 123 0.80 10.82 -1.31
C LEU A 123 2.17 10.14 -1.20
N ASN A 124 2.95 10.09 -2.28
CA ASN A 124 4.30 9.49 -2.37
C ASN A 124 4.37 8.01 -1.91
N VAL A 125 3.38 7.21 -2.34
CA VAL A 125 3.15 5.84 -1.85
C VAL A 125 2.80 4.88 -3.00
N PRO A 126 3.69 4.70 -3.99
CA PRO A 126 3.37 4.00 -5.25
C PRO A 126 2.86 2.57 -5.06
N HIS A 127 3.29 1.88 -4.00
CA HIS A 127 2.85 0.52 -3.68
C HIS A 127 1.44 0.42 -3.11
N PHE A 128 0.84 1.55 -2.75
CA PHE A 128 -0.49 1.67 -2.16
C PHE A 128 -1.50 2.34 -3.11
N HIS A 129 -1.11 2.68 -4.34
CA HIS A 129 -2.00 3.31 -5.32
C HIS A 129 -3.21 2.45 -5.70
N HIS A 130 -3.14 1.12 -5.50
CA HIS A 130 -4.31 0.24 -5.60
C HIS A 130 -5.47 0.67 -4.67
N GLU A 131 -5.16 1.35 -3.57
CA GLU A 131 -6.17 1.86 -2.64
C GLU A 131 -6.85 3.11 -3.20
N VAL A 132 -6.14 3.95 -3.97
CA VAL A 132 -6.75 5.06 -4.72
C VAL A 132 -7.81 4.54 -5.67
N VAL A 133 -7.48 3.46 -6.39
CA VAL A 133 -8.39 2.82 -7.34
C VAL A 133 -9.59 2.19 -6.63
N LYS A 134 -9.34 1.32 -5.65
CA LYS A 134 -10.40 0.61 -4.92
C LYS A 134 -11.36 1.57 -4.21
N ARG A 135 -10.83 2.59 -3.53
CA ARG A 135 -11.65 3.61 -2.84
C ARG A 135 -12.32 4.58 -3.81
N GLY A 136 -11.62 4.98 -4.87
CA GLY A 136 -12.21 5.82 -5.91
C GLY A 136 -13.45 5.17 -6.52
N ILE A 137 -13.37 3.88 -6.84
CA ILE A 137 -14.54 3.11 -7.33
C ILE A 137 -15.65 3.11 -6.26
N THR A 138 -15.35 2.75 -5.01
CA THR A 138 -16.34 2.79 -3.90
C THR A 138 -17.03 4.14 -3.80
N ASN A 139 -16.26 5.23 -3.71
CA ASN A 139 -16.79 6.59 -3.55
C ASN A 139 -17.60 7.04 -4.77
N SER A 140 -17.21 6.62 -5.98
CA SER A 140 -17.95 6.95 -7.20
C SER A 140 -19.33 6.29 -7.26
N LEU A 141 -19.46 5.10 -6.67
CA LEU A 141 -20.73 4.39 -6.57
C LEU A 141 -21.60 5.01 -5.46
N GLU A 142 -21.01 5.33 -4.32
CA GLU A 142 -21.72 5.94 -3.17
C GLU A 142 -22.22 7.37 -3.47
N GLU A 143 -21.42 8.21 -4.14
CA GLU A 143 -21.67 9.66 -4.22
C GLU A 143 -22.36 10.15 -5.50
N GLY A 144 -23.08 9.32 -6.25
CA GLY A 144 -23.81 9.80 -7.43
C GLY A 144 -24.08 8.78 -8.53
N GLY A 145 -23.65 7.52 -8.35
CA GLY A 145 -23.93 6.44 -9.28
C GLY A 145 -23.32 6.67 -10.66
N GLY A 146 -24.16 6.70 -11.72
CA GLY A 146 -23.70 6.68 -13.12
C GLY A 146 -22.79 7.83 -13.54
N ALA A 147 -23.10 9.07 -13.15
CA ALA A 147 -22.29 10.24 -13.51
C ALA A 147 -20.88 10.16 -12.88
N ASN A 148 -20.83 9.80 -11.59
CA ASN A 148 -19.57 9.68 -10.85
C ASN A 148 -18.77 8.46 -11.29
N SER A 149 -19.43 7.37 -11.72
CA SER A 149 -18.74 6.20 -12.29
C SER A 149 -17.98 6.58 -13.57
N ALA A 150 -18.58 7.39 -14.46
CA ALA A 150 -17.92 7.89 -15.67
C ALA A 150 -16.77 8.87 -15.36
N ALA A 151 -16.95 9.75 -14.37
CA ALA A 151 -15.89 10.64 -13.88
C ALA A 151 -14.72 9.82 -13.32
N MET A 152 -15.00 8.83 -12.46
CA MET A 152 -13.97 7.97 -11.88
C MET A 152 -13.20 7.18 -12.94
N ALA A 153 -13.89 6.64 -13.96
CA ALA A 153 -13.21 6.01 -15.09
C ALA A 153 -12.25 6.98 -15.81
N SER A 154 -12.65 8.24 -15.97
CA SER A 154 -11.82 9.28 -16.58
C SER A 154 -10.59 9.61 -15.73
N LEU A 155 -10.72 9.69 -14.41
CA LEU A 155 -9.58 9.85 -13.50
C LEU A 155 -8.61 8.67 -13.59
N LEU A 156 -9.11 7.43 -13.58
CA LEU A 156 -8.27 6.23 -13.66
C LEU A 156 -7.48 6.20 -14.97
N ALA A 157 -8.11 6.52 -16.10
CA ALA A 157 -7.43 6.64 -17.39
C ALA A 157 -6.35 7.74 -17.37
N TYR A 158 -6.66 8.90 -16.77
CA TYR A 158 -5.73 10.02 -16.63
C TYR A 158 -4.51 9.66 -15.77
N LEU A 159 -4.71 9.01 -14.62
CA LEU A 159 -3.64 8.61 -13.72
C LEU A 159 -2.70 7.57 -14.36
N VAL A 160 -3.23 6.68 -15.19
CA VAL A 160 -2.43 5.69 -15.93
C VAL A 160 -1.66 6.34 -17.08
N SER A 161 -2.30 7.20 -17.87
CA SER A 161 -1.66 7.88 -19.00
C SER A 161 -0.54 8.83 -18.59
N HIS A 162 -0.59 9.35 -17.35
CA HIS A 162 0.47 10.17 -16.75
C HIS A 162 1.45 9.37 -15.87
N GLU A 163 1.43 8.03 -15.96
CA GLU A 163 2.33 7.12 -15.25
C GLU A 163 2.30 7.26 -13.71
N LEU A 164 1.22 7.80 -13.16
CA LEU A 164 1.05 7.94 -11.70
C LEU A 164 0.59 6.65 -11.05
N VAL A 165 -0.25 5.88 -11.75
CA VAL A 165 -0.71 4.56 -11.30
C VAL A 165 -0.25 3.53 -12.30
N SER A 166 0.58 2.59 -11.86
CA SER A 166 1.01 1.47 -12.71
C SER A 166 -0.15 0.51 -13.01
N THR A 167 -0.09 -0.18 -14.14
CA THR A 167 -1.07 -1.21 -14.52
C THR A 167 -1.25 -2.27 -13.43
N GLY A 168 -0.17 -2.69 -12.77
CA GLY A 168 -0.23 -3.65 -11.66
C GLY A 168 -1.01 -3.12 -10.45
N GLN A 169 -0.85 -1.85 -10.10
CA GLN A 169 -1.63 -1.21 -9.02
C GLN A 169 -3.08 -1.00 -9.43
N LEU A 170 -3.33 -0.65 -10.70
CA LEU A 170 -4.68 -0.52 -11.25
C LEU A 170 -5.44 -1.85 -11.14
N ILE A 171 -4.92 -2.92 -11.74
CA ILE A 171 -5.54 -4.25 -11.72
C ILE A 171 -5.75 -4.72 -10.28
N LYS A 172 -4.75 -4.57 -9.40
CA LYS A 172 -4.88 -4.91 -7.98
C LYS A 172 -6.02 -4.13 -7.31
N GLY A 173 -6.24 -2.87 -7.66
CA GLY A 173 -7.34 -2.06 -7.16
C GLY A 173 -8.71 -2.58 -7.58
N PHE A 174 -8.89 -2.89 -8.87
CA PHE A 174 -10.13 -3.49 -9.39
C PHE A 174 -10.39 -4.87 -8.76
N GLU A 175 -9.38 -5.74 -8.69
CA GLU A 175 -9.51 -7.04 -8.03
C GLU A 175 -9.90 -6.91 -6.56
N ARG A 176 -9.29 -5.96 -5.84
CA ARG A 176 -9.66 -5.69 -4.44
C ARG A 176 -11.08 -5.15 -4.29
N PHE A 177 -11.61 -4.44 -5.29
CA PHE A 177 -12.98 -3.98 -5.28
C PHE A 177 -13.97 -5.14 -5.49
N LYS A 178 -13.66 -6.13 -6.34
CA LYS A 178 -14.50 -7.33 -6.55
C LYS A 178 -14.82 -8.10 -5.26
N PHE A 179 -13.90 -8.11 -4.29
CA PHE A 179 -14.13 -8.74 -2.98
C PHE A 179 -15.13 -8.00 -2.08
N VAL A 180 -15.36 -6.70 -2.31
CA VAL A 180 -16.31 -5.89 -1.53
C VAL A 180 -17.57 -5.56 -2.31
N LEU A 181 -17.62 -5.88 -3.62
CA LEU A 181 -18.75 -5.54 -4.48
C LEU A 181 -20.08 -6.12 -3.97
N TYR A 182 -20.08 -7.33 -3.40
CA TYR A 182 -21.29 -7.90 -2.81
C TYR A 182 -21.81 -7.06 -1.65
N ASP A 183 -20.92 -6.62 -0.76
CA ASP A 183 -21.28 -5.80 0.40
C ASP A 183 -21.76 -4.42 -0.06
N VAL A 184 -21.08 -3.80 -1.02
CA VAL A 184 -21.49 -2.51 -1.62
C VAL A 184 -22.86 -2.64 -2.29
N ALA A 185 -23.18 -3.78 -2.89
CA ALA A 185 -24.48 -4.02 -3.53
C ALA A 185 -25.65 -4.14 -2.53
N LEU A 186 -25.37 -4.36 -1.24
CA LEU A 186 -26.39 -4.34 -0.18
C LEU A 186 -26.97 -2.92 -0.01
N ASP A 187 -26.11 -1.91 -0.12
CA ASP A 187 -26.49 -0.51 0.02
C ASP A 187 -26.85 0.13 -1.34
N ILE A 188 -26.23 -0.35 -2.42
CA ILE A 188 -26.36 0.22 -3.78
C ILE A 188 -26.81 -0.88 -4.75
N PRO A 189 -28.11 -1.06 -5.00
CA PRO A 189 -28.63 -2.20 -5.79
C PRO A 189 -28.06 -2.34 -7.20
N ASN A 190 -27.61 -1.24 -7.82
CA ASN A 190 -27.01 -1.22 -9.15
C ASN A 190 -25.46 -1.20 -9.14
N ALA A 191 -24.81 -1.44 -8.00
CA ALA A 191 -23.35 -1.40 -7.87
C ALA A 191 -22.63 -2.29 -8.90
N ALA A 192 -23.15 -3.49 -9.17
CA ALA A 192 -22.56 -4.40 -10.16
C ALA A 192 -22.61 -3.84 -11.58
N VAL A 193 -23.69 -3.15 -11.95
CA VAL A 193 -23.83 -2.52 -13.26
C VAL A 193 -22.88 -1.33 -13.38
N LEU A 194 -22.84 -0.47 -12.37
CA LEU A 194 -21.93 0.68 -12.35
C LEU A 194 -20.46 0.26 -12.40
N PHE A 195 -20.09 -0.78 -11.66
CA PHE A 195 -18.74 -1.34 -11.71
C PHE A 195 -18.42 -1.93 -13.09
N GLN A 196 -19.37 -2.65 -13.71
CA GLN A 196 -19.24 -3.15 -15.07
C GLN A 196 -19.00 -2.01 -16.07
N ASP A 197 -19.71 -0.88 -15.93
CA ASP A 197 -19.51 0.29 -16.82
C ASP A 197 -18.09 0.86 -16.70
N ILE A 198 -17.55 0.95 -15.48
CA ILE A 198 -16.16 1.37 -15.24
C ILE A 198 -15.18 0.38 -15.88
N VAL A 199 -15.42 -0.93 -15.74
CA VAL A 199 -14.57 -1.98 -16.36
C VAL A 199 -14.61 -1.88 -17.88
N VAL A 200 -15.79 -1.77 -18.49
CA VAL A 200 -15.95 -1.60 -19.95
C VAL A 200 -15.19 -0.38 -20.43
N ARG A 201 -15.30 0.74 -19.70
CA ARG A 201 -14.56 1.95 -20.04
C ARG A 201 -13.04 1.74 -19.91
N GLY A 202 -12.58 1.10 -18.84
CA GLY A 202 -11.15 0.79 -18.66
C GLY A 202 -10.58 -0.13 -19.74
N ILE A 203 -11.37 -1.08 -20.26
CA ILE A 203 -10.98 -1.92 -21.39
C ILE A 203 -10.91 -1.08 -22.68
N SER A 204 -11.92 -0.23 -22.92
CA SER A 204 -11.96 0.66 -24.09
C SER A 204 -10.79 1.65 -24.11
N ASP A 205 -10.41 2.19 -22.94
CA ASP A 205 -9.30 3.13 -22.78
C ASP A 205 -7.93 2.42 -22.79
N GLY A 206 -7.90 1.08 -22.88
CA GLY A 206 -6.68 0.28 -22.96
C GLY A 206 -5.91 0.15 -21.64
N ILE A 207 -6.53 0.49 -20.52
CA ILE A 207 -5.90 0.44 -19.18
C ILE A 207 -6.18 -0.89 -18.45
N LEU A 208 -7.18 -1.66 -18.89
CA LEU A 208 -7.50 -3.00 -18.37
C LEU A 208 -7.36 -4.10 -19.45
N PRO A 209 -7.08 -5.36 -19.06
CA PRO A 209 -7.13 -6.51 -19.95
C PRO A 209 -8.51 -6.70 -20.59
N LYS A 210 -8.55 -7.13 -21.85
CA LYS A 210 -9.81 -7.33 -22.60
C LYS A 210 -10.74 -8.38 -22.00
N ASP A 211 -10.18 -9.30 -21.22
CA ASP A 211 -10.83 -10.41 -20.56
C ASP A 211 -11.01 -10.18 -19.04
N PHE A 212 -10.84 -8.94 -18.58
CA PHE A 212 -11.05 -8.61 -17.16
C PHE A 212 -12.50 -8.90 -16.73
N ASP A 213 -12.66 -9.81 -15.76
CA ASP A 213 -13.94 -10.19 -15.19
C ASP A 213 -14.37 -9.23 -14.07
N ALA A 214 -15.52 -8.57 -14.24
CA ALA A 214 -16.10 -7.65 -13.27
C ALA A 214 -16.97 -8.34 -12.20
N SER A 215 -17.11 -9.66 -12.25
CA SER A 215 -17.94 -10.41 -11.30
C SER A 215 -17.41 -10.29 -9.87
N ALA A 216 -18.33 -10.19 -8.91
CA ALA A 216 -17.97 -10.20 -7.49
C ALA A 216 -17.30 -11.53 -7.11
N VAL A 217 -16.29 -11.46 -6.25
CA VAL A 217 -15.59 -12.64 -5.72
C VAL A 217 -16.01 -12.82 -4.26
N LYS A 218 -16.54 -14.00 -3.92
CA LYS A 218 -16.84 -14.33 -2.52
C LYS A 218 -15.54 -14.47 -1.75
N LYS A 219 -15.50 -13.90 -0.54
CA LYS A 219 -14.50 -14.27 0.46
C LYS A 219 -14.85 -15.69 0.94
N ASP A 220 -13.96 -16.65 0.69
CA ASP A 220 -13.97 -17.95 1.37
C ASP A 220 -13.68 -17.79 2.86
#